data_AF-A0A930U7Q5-F1
#
_entry.id   AF-A0A930U7Q5-F1
#
_cell.length_a   1.000
_cell.length_b   1.000
_cell.length_c   1.000
_cell.angle_alpha   90.00
_cell.angle_beta   90.00
_cell.angle_gamma   90.00
#
_symmetry.space_group_name_H-M   'P 1'
#
loop_
_entity.id
_entity.type
_entity.pdbx_description
1 polymer ?
#
loop_
_entity_poly.entity_id
_entity_poly.type
_entity_poly.pdbx_seq_one_letter_code
_entity_poly.pdbx_strand_id
1 'polypeptide(L)'
;MDAKNVLGGPLQTCCTNPMTGFYRDGKCNTGGGDFGAHVVCARMTAEFLAFSKARGNDLITPAPHYSFPGLKPGDCWCLCASRWQEALEAGVAPQVNLAATHALALEYVSLEDLQRHATEEPTGHGS
;
A
#
# COMPACT_ATOMS: atom_id res chain seq x y z
N MET A 1 11.53 14.25 -12.22
CA MET A 1 11.94 14.15 -10.81
C MET A 1 11.36 12.85 -10.30
N ASP A 2 12.19 12.03 -9.67
CA ASP A 2 11.71 10.76 -9.12
C ASP A 2 10.81 10.99 -7.91
N ALA A 3 9.79 10.15 -7.77
CA ALA A 3 8.87 10.19 -6.64
C ALA A 3 9.64 9.99 -5.32
N LYS A 4 9.19 10.67 -4.26
CA LYS A 4 9.78 10.57 -2.93
C LYS A 4 8.92 9.71 -2.01
N ASN A 5 9.56 9.03 -1.07
CA ASN A 5 8.88 8.35 0.02
C ASN A 5 8.59 9.29 1.20
N VAL A 6 7.81 8.83 2.18
CA VAL A 6 7.43 9.61 3.37
C VAL A 6 8.61 10.00 4.28
N LEU A 7 9.79 9.40 4.08
CA LEU A 7 11.03 9.74 4.78
C LEU A 7 11.86 10.80 4.01
N GLY A 8 11.37 11.26 2.85
CA GLY A 8 12.03 12.26 2.00
C GLY A 8 13.07 11.70 1.02
N GLY A 9 13.33 10.39 1.06
CA GLY A 9 14.24 9.70 0.13
C GLY A 9 13.54 9.25 -1.16
N PRO A 10 14.27 8.63 -2.11
CA PRO A 10 13.69 8.08 -3.33
C PRO A 10 12.66 6.98 -3.03
N LEU A 11 11.56 6.95 -3.79
CA LEU A 11 10.52 5.92 -3.64
C LEU A 11 11.04 4.53 -4.07
N GLN A 12 11.09 3.62 -3.11
CA GLN A 12 11.47 2.23 -3.33
C GLN A 12 10.33 1.40 -3.93
N THR A 13 10.70 0.24 -4.47
CA THR A 13 9.75 -0.78 -4.92
C THR A 13 8.97 -1.32 -3.73
N CYS A 14 7.64 -1.38 -3.87
CA CYS A 14 6.77 -1.99 -2.87
C CYS A 14 6.77 -3.52 -3.02
N CYS A 15 6.37 -4.02 -4.19
CA CYS A 15 6.21 -5.45 -4.44
C CYS A 15 6.15 -5.69 -5.97
N THR A 16 6.72 -6.78 -6.50
CA THR A 16 6.62 -7.14 -7.93
C THR A 16 5.90 -8.46 -8.17
N ASN A 17 5.61 -9.20 -7.10
CA ASN A 17 4.83 -10.44 -7.15
C ASN A 17 3.94 -10.54 -5.89
N PRO A 18 2.64 -10.19 -5.99
CA PRO A 18 1.96 -9.72 -7.19
C PRO A 18 2.44 -8.32 -7.65
N MET A 19 2.31 -8.02 -8.95
CA MET A 19 2.66 -6.70 -9.48
C MET A 19 1.67 -5.65 -8.96
N THR A 20 2.16 -4.74 -8.12
CA THR A 20 1.36 -3.69 -7.48
C THR A 20 1.52 -2.33 -8.16
N GLY A 21 0.88 -1.31 -7.59
CA GLY A 21 0.94 0.08 -8.03
C GLY A 21 -0.18 0.40 -9.01
N PHE A 22 -0.64 1.65 -9.00
CA PHE A 22 -1.67 2.11 -9.95
C PHE A 22 -1.22 1.90 -11.40
N TYR A 23 0.04 2.21 -11.70
CA TYR A 23 0.65 2.00 -13.01
C TYR A 23 1.16 0.58 -13.27
N ARG A 24 0.99 -0.35 -12.31
CA ARG A 24 1.54 -1.72 -12.37
C ARG A 24 3.06 -1.76 -12.61
N ASP A 25 3.79 -0.86 -11.96
CA ASP A 25 5.26 -0.74 -12.01
C ASP A 25 5.96 -1.25 -10.73
N GLY A 26 5.19 -1.83 -9.80
CA GLY A 26 5.68 -2.35 -8.53
C GLY A 26 5.92 -1.28 -7.45
N LYS A 27 5.64 -0.01 -7.75
CA LYS A 27 5.82 1.13 -6.83
C LYS A 27 4.48 1.73 -6.48
N CYS A 28 4.38 2.35 -5.29
CA CYS A 28 3.20 3.13 -4.92
C CYS A 28 3.26 4.54 -5.50
N ASN A 29 3.60 4.60 -6.80
CA ASN A 29 3.68 5.81 -7.56
C ASN A 29 2.28 6.22 -8.03
N THR A 30 2.08 7.52 -8.23
CA THR A 30 0.76 8.11 -8.48
C THR A 30 0.84 9.29 -9.45
N GLY A 31 -0.30 9.82 -9.87
CA GLY A 31 -0.40 10.96 -10.78
C GLY A 31 -1.86 11.32 -11.08
N GLY A 32 -2.10 12.25 -12.00
CA GLY A 32 -3.42 12.88 -12.18
C GLY A 32 -4.60 11.96 -12.54
N GLY A 33 -4.35 10.70 -12.93
CA GLY A 33 -5.39 9.69 -13.18
C GLY A 33 -5.71 8.80 -11.99
N ASP A 34 -4.92 8.83 -10.92
CA ASP A 34 -5.08 8.01 -9.72
C ASP A 34 -5.85 8.78 -8.64
N PHE A 35 -7.16 8.91 -8.83
CA PHE A 35 -8.05 9.58 -7.86
C PHE A 35 -8.12 8.85 -6.51
N GLY A 36 -7.73 7.58 -6.46
CA GLY A 36 -7.70 6.78 -5.23
C GLY A 36 -6.44 7.00 -4.38
N ALA A 37 -5.42 7.67 -4.92
CA ALA A 37 -4.11 7.86 -4.30
C ALA A 37 -3.56 6.52 -3.74
N HIS A 38 -3.19 5.59 -4.62
CA HIS A 38 -2.60 4.30 -4.26
C HIS A 38 -1.14 4.44 -3.81
N VAL A 39 -0.93 5.16 -2.70
CA VAL A 39 0.36 5.68 -2.26
C VAL A 39 0.92 5.00 -1.01
N VAL A 40 0.17 4.11 -0.35
CA VAL A 40 0.61 3.40 0.87
C VAL A 40 1.04 1.98 0.54
N CYS A 41 2.32 1.66 0.68
CA CYS A 41 2.81 0.29 0.54
C CYS A 41 2.54 -0.47 1.84
N ALA A 42 1.59 -1.40 1.82
CA ALA A 42 1.20 -2.17 3.00
C ALA A 42 1.34 -3.67 2.76
N ARG A 43 1.58 -4.42 3.84
CA ARG A 43 1.57 -5.89 3.86
C ARG A 43 0.22 -6.39 4.35
N MET A 44 -0.51 -7.07 3.49
CA MET A 44 -1.89 -7.49 3.74
C MET A 44 -1.96 -8.43 4.95
N THR A 45 -2.97 -8.23 5.79
CA THR A 45 -3.33 -9.12 6.89
C THR A 45 -4.73 -9.70 6.64
N ALA A 46 -5.06 -10.82 7.30
CA ALA A 46 -6.38 -11.42 7.14
C ALA A 46 -7.49 -10.48 7.65
N GLU A 47 -7.22 -9.79 8.76
CA GLU A 47 -8.10 -8.85 9.42
C GLU A 47 -8.37 -7.64 8.53
N PHE A 48 -7.32 -7.06 7.93
CA PHE A 48 -7.45 -5.95 7.00
C PHE A 48 -8.24 -6.35 5.76
N LEU A 49 -7.95 -7.50 5.14
CA LEU A 49 -8.63 -7.93 3.92
C LEU A 49 -10.13 -8.17 4.17
N ALA A 50 -10.48 -8.80 5.30
CA ALA A 50 -11.87 -8.99 5.69
C ALA A 50 -12.58 -7.65 5.96
N PHE A 51 -11.92 -6.74 6.69
CA PHE A 51 -12.44 -5.41 6.95
C PHE A 51 -12.66 -4.61 5.66
N SER A 52 -11.65 -4.58 4.77
CA SER A 52 -11.70 -3.83 3.51
C SER A 52 -12.85 -4.31 2.64
N LYS A 53 -13.04 -5.63 2.53
CA LYS A 53 -14.18 -6.22 1.82
C LYS A 53 -15.51 -5.81 2.43
N ALA A 54 -15.65 -5.83 3.75
CA ALA A 54 -16.86 -5.38 4.45
C ALA A 54 -17.16 -3.88 4.24
N ARG A 55 -16.15 -3.07 3.94
CA ARG A 55 -16.26 -1.64 3.57
C ARG A 55 -16.42 -1.40 2.06
N GLY A 56 -16.70 -2.45 1.30
CA GLY A 56 -16.94 -2.39 -0.15
C GLY A 56 -15.66 -2.28 -0.99
N ASN A 57 -14.48 -2.54 -0.41
CA ASN A 57 -13.21 -2.61 -1.11
C ASN A 57 -12.72 -4.07 -1.14
N ASP A 58 -13.25 -4.87 -2.07
CA ASP A 58 -12.89 -6.28 -2.18
C ASP A 58 -11.52 -6.45 -2.84
N LEU A 59 -10.50 -6.65 -2.00
CA LEU A 59 -9.13 -6.96 -2.42
C LEU A 59 -8.84 -8.47 -2.46
N ILE A 60 -9.82 -9.32 -2.17
CA ILE A 60 -9.63 -10.78 -2.09
C ILE A 60 -10.03 -11.43 -3.41
N THR A 61 -11.15 -11.02 -3.99
CA THR A 61 -11.69 -11.64 -5.20
C THR A 61 -10.81 -11.28 -6.42
N PRO A 62 -10.27 -12.26 -7.16
CA PRO A 62 -9.52 -11.97 -8.39
C PRO A 62 -10.40 -11.25 -9.42
N ALA A 63 -9.81 -10.26 -10.10
CA ALA A 63 -10.46 -9.55 -11.20
C ALA A 63 -9.52 -9.51 -12.42
N PRO A 64 -9.51 -10.58 -13.25
CA PRO A 64 -8.59 -10.72 -14.37
C PRO A 64 -8.67 -9.58 -15.39
N HIS A 65 -9.87 -9.03 -15.60
CA HIS A 65 -10.09 -7.88 -16.50
C HIS A 65 -9.32 -6.62 -16.08
N TYR A 66 -8.95 -6.51 -14.80
CA TYR A 66 -8.16 -5.40 -14.26
C TYR A 66 -6.71 -5.81 -13.92
N SER A 67 -6.26 -6.96 -14.41
CA SER A 67 -4.96 -7.55 -14.04
C SER A 67 -4.76 -7.57 -12.52
N PHE A 68 -5.81 -7.93 -11.80
CA PHE A 68 -5.81 -8.00 -10.34
C PHE A 68 -5.94 -9.47 -9.90
N PRO A 69 -4.91 -10.05 -9.25
CA PRO A 69 -4.88 -11.48 -8.92
C PRO A 69 -5.76 -11.87 -7.74
N GLY A 70 -6.26 -10.89 -6.97
CA GLY A 70 -6.78 -11.13 -5.62
C GLY A 70 -5.60 -11.30 -4.64
N LEU A 71 -5.73 -10.71 -3.46
CA LEU A 71 -4.67 -10.68 -2.46
C LEU A 71 -4.94 -11.67 -1.33
N LYS A 72 -3.85 -12.15 -0.73
CA LYS A 72 -3.84 -12.99 0.46
C LYS A 72 -2.99 -12.35 1.56
N PRO A 73 -3.15 -12.77 2.83
CA PRO A 73 -2.27 -12.35 3.90
C PRO A 73 -0.79 -12.59 3.55
N GLY A 74 0.04 -11.59 3.83
CA GLY A 74 1.47 -11.61 3.53
C GLY A 74 1.87 -10.93 2.22
N ASP A 75 0.96 -10.79 1.24
CA ASP A 75 1.22 -10.03 0.01
C ASP A 75 1.46 -8.55 0.35
N CYS A 76 2.32 -7.85 -0.41
CA CYS A 76 2.35 -6.39 -0.37
C CYS A 76 1.57 -5.75 -1.53
N TRP A 77 0.90 -4.65 -1.21
CA TRP A 77 0.06 -3.92 -2.16
C TRP A 77 0.05 -2.43 -1.87
N CYS A 78 -0.13 -1.64 -2.93
CA CYS A 78 -0.28 -0.19 -2.84
C CYS A 78 -1.74 0.13 -2.61
N LEU A 79 -2.06 0.55 -1.40
CA LEU A 79 -3.41 0.89 -0.97
C LEU A 79 -3.70 2.37 -1.22
N CYS A 80 -4.98 2.67 -1.48
CA CYS A 80 -5.51 4.02 -1.33
C CYS A 80 -5.21 4.53 0.07
N ALA A 81 -4.65 5.74 0.21
CA ALA A 81 -4.32 6.30 1.51
C ALA A 81 -5.55 6.40 2.43
N SER A 82 -6.71 6.79 1.89
CA SER A 82 -7.98 6.85 2.62
C SER A 82 -8.45 5.48 3.13
N ARG A 83 -8.21 4.40 2.38
CA ARG A 83 -8.56 3.03 2.80
C ARG A 83 -7.64 2.50 3.89
N TRP A 84 -6.38 2.91 3.88
CA TRP A 84 -5.47 2.60 4.99
C TRP A 84 -5.86 3.38 6.25
N GLN A 85 -6.20 4.68 6.12
CA GLN A 85 -6.70 5.50 7.23
C GLN A 85 -7.98 4.92 7.85
N GLU A 86 -8.93 4.50 7.02
CA GLU A 86 -10.18 3.86 7.47
C GLU A 86 -9.89 2.60 8.31
N ALA A 87 -8.88 1.81 7.91
CA ALA A 87 -8.45 0.63 8.65
C ALA A 87 -7.72 0.98 9.96
N LEU A 88 -6.95 2.06 9.97
CA LEU A 88 -6.30 2.58 11.18
C LEU A 88 -7.33 2.97 12.24
N GLU A 89 -8.35 3.73 11.85
CA GLU A 89 -9.44 4.14 12.74
C GLU A 89 -10.24 2.94 13.28
N ALA A 90 -10.32 1.87 12.49
CA ALA A 90 -10.94 0.62 12.90
C ALA A 90 -10.02 -0.32 13.70
N GLY A 91 -8.75 0.05 13.94
CA GLY A 91 -7.78 -0.75 14.70
C GLY A 91 -7.25 -1.99 13.97
N VAL A 92 -7.36 -2.03 12.64
CA VAL A 92 -6.95 -3.16 11.79
C VAL A 92 -6.05 -2.73 10.64
N ALA A 93 -5.36 -1.60 10.79
CA ALA A 93 -4.40 -1.13 9.79
C ALA A 93 -3.27 -2.16 9.58
N PRO A 94 -2.99 -2.56 8.33
CA PRO A 94 -1.86 -3.42 8.02
C PRO A 94 -0.53 -2.67 8.20
N GLN A 95 0.55 -3.41 8.44
CA GLN A 95 1.90 -2.85 8.51
C GLN A 95 2.32 -2.22 7.17
N VAL A 96 3.15 -1.17 7.23
CA VAL A 96 3.57 -0.37 6.08
C VAL A 96 5.08 -0.38 5.87
N ASN A 97 5.52 -0.38 4.62
CA ASN A 97 6.91 -0.10 4.28
C ASN A 97 7.05 1.40 3.99
N LEU A 98 7.72 2.12 4.90
CA LEU A 98 7.90 3.57 4.81
C LEU A 98 8.73 3.99 3.59
N ALA A 99 9.77 3.22 3.24
CA ALA A 99 10.64 3.56 2.11
C ALA A 99 9.96 3.36 0.74
N ALA A 100 8.89 2.54 0.70
CA ALA A 100 8.06 2.29 -0.47
C ALA A 100 6.69 3.00 -0.43
N THR A 101 6.40 3.80 0.61
CA THR A 101 5.18 4.60 0.75
C THR A 101 5.45 6.02 0.26
N HIS A 102 4.67 6.49 -0.70
CA HIS A 102 4.89 7.75 -1.40
C HIS A 102 4.55 8.95 -0.50
N ALA A 103 5.30 10.06 -0.63
CA ALA A 103 5.20 11.24 0.22
C ALA A 103 3.77 11.84 0.29
N LEU A 104 3.01 11.77 -0.82
CA LEU A 104 1.60 12.16 -0.89
C LEU A 104 0.71 11.47 0.17
N ALA A 105 1.09 10.30 0.70
CA ALA A 105 0.36 9.67 1.80
C ALA A 105 0.20 10.60 3.00
N LEU A 106 1.17 11.51 3.23
CA LEU A 106 1.15 12.48 4.32
C LEU A 106 0.06 13.55 4.20
N GLU A 107 -0.62 13.66 3.05
CA GLU A 107 -1.82 14.50 2.91
C GLU A 107 -3.07 13.85 3.53
N TYR A 108 -3.02 12.55 3.81
CA TYR A 108 -4.16 11.75 4.29
C TYR A 108 -3.92 11.18 5.69
N VAL A 109 -2.68 10.77 5.98
CA VAL A 109 -2.31 10.04 7.19
C VAL A 109 -1.06 10.64 7.81
N SER A 110 -0.94 10.59 9.14
CA SER A 110 0.22 11.18 9.80
C SER A 110 1.47 10.30 9.65
N LEU A 111 2.66 10.92 9.64
CA LEU A 111 3.92 10.18 9.62
C LEU A 111 4.07 9.30 10.87
N GLU A 112 3.59 9.77 12.02
CA GLU A 112 3.63 9.03 13.28
C GLU A 112 2.81 7.74 13.20
N ASP A 113 1.59 7.78 12.63
CA ASP A 113 0.75 6.60 12.44
C ASP A 113 1.44 5.58 11.54
N LEU A 114 2.02 6.03 10.43
CA LEU A 114 2.78 5.18 9.52
C LEU A 114 3.99 4.55 10.23
N GLN A 115 4.73 5.32 11.03
CA GLN A 115 5.87 4.82 11.80
C GLN A 115 5.48 3.78 12.84
N ARG A 116 4.36 3.96 13.53
CA ARG A 116 3.83 2.97 14.49
C ARG A 116 3.45 1.64 13.85
N HIS A 117 3.19 1.65 12.55
CA HIS A 117 2.84 0.46 11.76
C HIS A 117 3.98 0.01 10.83
N ALA A 118 5.19 0.54 10.99
CA ALA A 118 6.30 0.22 10.09
C ALA A 118 6.65 -1.28 10.14
N THR A 119 6.90 -1.88 8.98
CA THR A 119 7.49 -3.22 8.89
C THR A 119 8.97 -3.16 9.31
N GLU A 120 9.43 -4.12 10.12
CA GLU A 120 10.83 -4.17 10.60
C GLU A 120 11.85 -4.60 9.52
N GLU A 121 11.42 -4.95 8.30
CA GLU A 121 12.32 -5.51 7.28
C GLU A 121 12.83 -4.44 6.29
N PRO A 122 14.15 -4.34 6.07
CA PRO A 122 14.72 -3.56 4.98
C PRO A 122 14.48 -4.31 3.66
N THR A 123 13.86 -3.64 2.70
CA THR A 123 13.74 -4.12 1.32
C THR A 123 15.13 -4.30 0.70
N GLY A 124 15.66 -5.52 0.78
CA GLY A 124 16.76 -6.00 -0.08
C GLY A 124 17.63 -7.11 0.50
N HIS A 125 17.35 -8.38 0.14
CA HIS A 125 18.30 -9.28 -0.57
C HIS A 125 17.66 -10.65 -0.91
N GLY A 126 17.57 -10.94 -2.21
CA GLY A 126 18.08 -12.17 -2.85
C GLY A 126 17.50 -13.54 -2.46
N SER A 127 16.73 -14.12 -3.38
CA SER A 127 17.15 -15.30 -4.17
C SER A 127 16.35 -15.36 -5.47
#